data_AF-A0A8T1YJH3-F1
#
_entry.id   AF-A0A8T1YJH3-F1
#
_cell.length_a   1.000
_cell.length_b   1.000
_cell.length_c   1.000
_cell.angle_alpha   90.00
_cell.angle_beta   90.00
_cell.angle_gamma   90.00
#
_symmetry.space_group_name_H-M   'P 1'
#
loop_
_entity.id
_entity.type
_entity.pdbx_description
1 polymer ?
#
loop_
_entity_poly.entity_id
_entity_poly.type
_entity_poly.pdbx_seq_one_letter_code
_entity_poly.pdbx_strand_id
1 'polypeptide(L)'
;MGVFTFVCKNGGGAWTAKQHEGELEASASSTYELQRKLVQAALSADSSGGVQSSFSLVSPTSAVFQVIVGGGGGGGGGGGAASGGGGAGESAAAPKEDEKKKEESEEEEGDFGFDLFG
;
A
#
# COMPACT_ATOMS: atom_id res chain seq x y z
N MET A 1 19.62 -2.81 -6.88
CA MET A 1 18.53 -3.53 -6.20
C MET A 1 18.80 -3.53 -4.70
N GLY A 2 18.31 -2.53 -3.98
CA GLY A 2 18.38 -2.48 -2.52
C GLY A 2 17.13 -3.10 -1.91
N VAL A 3 17.29 -3.96 -0.89
CA VAL A 3 16.18 -4.47 -0.08
C VAL A 3 16.32 -3.90 1.33
N PHE A 4 15.33 -3.14 1.75
CA PHE A 4 15.27 -2.49 3.05
C PHE A 4 14.18 -3.17 3.88
N THR A 5 14.58 -3.87 4.94
CA THR A 5 13.65 -4.52 5.85
C THR A 5 13.54 -3.70 7.13
N PHE A 6 12.31 -3.37 7.51
CA PHE A 6 12.00 -2.57 8.69
C PHE A 6 11.13 -3.38 9.66
N VAL A 7 11.47 -3.27 10.94
CA VAL A 7 10.66 -3.78 12.05
C VAL A 7 9.81 -2.62 12.57
N CYS A 8 8.50 -2.72 12.36
CA CYS A 8 7.52 -1.73 12.78
C CYS A 8 6.90 -2.14 14.12
N LYS A 9 6.75 -1.19 15.04
CA LYS A 9 6.11 -1.37 16.34
C LYS A 9 5.13 -0.22 16.61
N ASN A 10 3.94 -0.58 17.07
CA ASN A 10 2.93 0.36 17.54
C ASN A 10 3.08 0.52 19.06
N GLY A 11 3.29 1.75 19.52
CA GLY A 11 3.31 2.09 20.93
C GLY A 11 2.47 3.34 21.17
N GLY A 12 1.44 3.22 22.02
CA GLY A 12 0.68 4.38 22.52
C GLY A 12 -0.01 5.23 21.45
N GLY A 13 -0.38 4.66 20.30
CA GLY A 13 -1.05 5.37 19.21
C GLY A 13 -0.11 5.91 18.12
N ALA A 14 1.19 5.61 18.21
CA ALA A 14 2.16 5.92 17.16
C ALA A 14 2.91 4.66 16.70
N TRP A 15 3.14 4.58 15.39
CA TRP A 15 3.96 3.56 14.76
C TRP A 15 5.39 4.06 14.60
N THR A 16 6.34 3.24 15.02
CA THR A 16 7.77 3.46 14.85
C THR A 16 8.33 2.31 14.01
N ALA A 17 9.33 2.59 13.18
CA ALA A 17 9.99 1.58 12.38
C ALA A 17 11.50 1.79 12.38
N LYS A 18 12.23 0.69 12.51
CA LYS A 18 13.69 0.67 12.46
C LYS A 18 14.15 -0.36 11.45
N GLN A 19 15.13 0.00 10.64
CA GLN A 19 15.73 -0.95 9.71
C GLN A 19 16.38 -2.10 10.49
N HIS A 20 16.16 -3.34 10.04
CA HIS A 20 16.75 -4.52 10.69
C HIS A 20 18.27 -4.53 10.54
N GLU A 21 18.75 -4.16 9.34
CA GLU A 21 20.17 -4.03 9.00
C GLU A 21 20.40 -2.65 8.39
N GLY A 22 20.65 -1.65 9.24
CA GLY A 22 20.95 -0.28 8.83
C GLY A 22 20.55 0.76 9.88
N GLU A 23 20.65 2.04 9.51
CA GLU A 23 20.38 3.18 10.41
C GLU A 23 19.08 3.92 10.06
N LEU A 24 18.36 3.51 9.01
CA LEU A 24 17.11 4.17 8.64
C LEU A 24 16.01 3.89 9.65
N GLU A 25 15.39 4.95 10.16
CA GLU A 25 14.23 4.88 11.04
C GLU A 25 13.20 5.96 10.70
N ALA A 26 11.94 5.68 11.05
CA ALA A 26 10.86 6.64 10.89
C ALA A 26 9.77 6.40 11.95
N SER A 27 8.97 7.43 12.20
CA SER A 27 7.79 7.34 13.05
C SER A 27 6.62 8.12 12.45
N ALA A 28 5.40 7.66 12.72
CA ALA A 28 4.18 8.32 12.30
C ALA A 28 2.99 7.89 13.17
N SER A 29 1.88 8.63 13.11
CA SER A 29 0.63 8.31 13.81
C SER A 29 -0.14 7.16 13.14
N SER A 30 0.09 6.90 11.85
CA SER A 30 -0.56 5.83 11.09
C SER A 30 0.44 4.98 10.32
N THR A 31 0.05 3.74 10.03
CA THR A 31 0.83 2.84 9.16
C THR A 31 1.04 3.42 7.76
N TYR A 32 0.05 4.16 7.25
CA TYR A 32 0.11 4.76 5.92
C TYR A 32 1.19 5.84 5.79
N GLU A 33 1.25 6.75 6.75
CA GLU A 33 2.30 7.77 6.78
C GLU A 33 3.68 7.15 7.03
N LEU A 34 3.74 6.14 7.90
CA LEU A 34 4.97 5.42 8.19
C LEU A 34 5.54 4.77 6.92
N GLN A 35 4.71 4.04 6.17
CA GLN A 35 5.10 3.38 4.93
C GLN A 35 5.68 4.37 3.92
N ARG A 36 5.01 5.53 3.71
CA ARG A 36 5.50 6.57 2.80
C ARG A 36 6.86 7.14 3.23
N LYS A 37 7.03 7.43 4.52
CA LYS A 37 8.30 7.94 5.06
C LYS A 37 9.43 6.93 4.86
N LEU A 38 9.17 5.66 5.11
CA LEU A 38 10.15 4.58 4.94
C LEU A 38 10.50 4.33 3.47
N VAL A 39 9.51 4.37 2.58
CA VAL A 39 9.75 4.31 1.12
C VAL A 39 10.62 5.47 0.66
N GLN A 40 10.32 6.68 1.10
CA GLN A 40 11.10 7.86 0.75
C GLN A 40 12.53 7.80 1.31
N ALA A 41 12.70 7.30 2.53
CA ALA A 41 14.00 7.09 3.14
C ALA A 41 14.82 6.04 2.35
N ALA A 42 14.21 4.92 1.97
CA ALA A 42 14.83 3.88 1.16
C ALA A 42 15.23 4.40 -0.24
N LEU A 43 14.36 5.18 -0.89
CA LEU A 43 14.65 5.85 -2.17
C LEU A 43 15.80 6.86 -2.08
N SER A 44 15.89 7.57 -0.97
CA SER A 44 16.97 8.53 -0.74
C SER A 44 18.30 7.83 -0.49
N ALA A 45 18.26 6.63 0.10
CA ALA A 45 19.44 5.80 0.34
C ALA A 45 19.91 5.04 -0.91
N ASP A 46 18.99 4.60 -1.79
CA ASP A 46 19.30 3.94 -3.06
C ASP A 46 18.56 4.63 -4.21
N SER A 47 19.29 5.33 -5.08
CA SER A 47 18.70 6.11 -6.20
C SER A 47 18.36 5.27 -7.43
N SER A 48 18.15 3.95 -7.26
CA SER A 48 18.05 3.00 -8.38
C SER A 48 16.60 2.57 -8.67
N GLY A 49 15.99 3.09 -9.74
CA GLY A 49 14.81 2.49 -10.38
C GLY A 49 13.48 2.51 -9.59
N GLY A 50 12.53 1.67 -10.02
CA GLY A 50 11.18 1.60 -9.44
C GLY A 50 11.17 1.05 -8.02
N VAL A 51 10.16 1.44 -7.24
CA VAL A 51 9.96 0.98 -5.86
C VAL A 51 8.81 -0.01 -5.79
N GLN A 52 9.06 -1.11 -5.09
CA GLN A 52 8.03 -2.02 -4.61
C GLN A 52 8.11 -2.08 -3.09
N SER A 53 6.97 -2.18 -2.41
CA SER A 53 6.95 -2.37 -0.96
C SER A 53 5.95 -3.44 -0.57
N SER A 54 6.10 -4.02 0.62
CA SER A 54 5.17 -4.98 1.20
C SER A 54 5.11 -4.76 2.71
N PHE A 55 3.89 -4.69 3.25
CA PHE A 55 3.64 -4.47 4.68
C PHE A 55 2.85 -5.65 5.23
N SER A 56 3.43 -6.38 6.18
CA SER A 56 2.81 -7.54 6.80
C SER A 56 2.74 -7.38 8.31
N LEU A 57 1.54 -7.39 8.87
CA LEU A 57 1.34 -7.40 10.32
C LEU A 57 1.69 -8.79 10.86
N VAL A 58 2.53 -8.83 11.89
CA VAL A 58 2.87 -10.06 12.63
C VAL A 58 2.00 -10.17 13.89
N SER A 59 1.62 -9.03 14.46
CA SER A 59 0.66 -8.91 15.56
C SER A 59 -0.09 -7.57 15.45
N PRO A 60 -1.15 -7.33 16.24
CA PRO A 60 -1.83 -6.03 16.26
C PRO A 60 -0.91 -4.83 16.56
N THR A 61 0.26 -5.08 17.17
CA THR A 61 1.20 -4.03 17.57
C THR A 61 2.57 -4.14 16.88
N SER A 62 2.76 -5.08 15.96
CA SER A 62 4.04 -5.26 15.26
C SER A 62 3.86 -5.64 13.80
N ALA A 63 4.68 -5.08 12.92
CA ALA A 63 4.68 -5.38 11.49
C ALA A 63 6.11 -5.51 10.96
N VAL A 64 6.25 -6.21 9.83
CA VAL A 64 7.45 -6.18 9.00
C VAL A 64 7.10 -5.41 7.73
N PHE A 65 7.94 -4.43 7.39
CA PHE A 65 7.81 -3.66 6.17
C PHE A 65 9.06 -3.85 5.32
N GLN A 66 8.87 -4.27 4.08
CA GLN A 66 9.95 -4.44 3.12
C GLN A 66 9.80 -3.40 2.01
N VAL A 67 10.88 -2.70 1.69
CA VAL A 67 10.97 -1.81 0.54
C VAL A 67 12.08 -2.31 -0.36
N ILE A 68 11.75 -2.55 -1.61
CA ILE A 68 12.65 -3.03 -2.64
C ILE A 68 12.79 -1.91 -3.67
N VAL A 69 14.03 -1.45 -3.86
CA VAL A 69 14.38 -0.37 -4.78
C VAL A 69 15.21 -0.96 -5.92
N GLY A 70 14.78 -0.74 -7.16
CA GLY A 70 15.55 -1.12 -8.35
C GLY A 70 15.32 -2.54 -8.87
N GLY A 71 14.32 -3.26 -8.36
CA GLY A 71 13.94 -4.58 -8.84
C GLY A 71 12.68 -4.57 -9.70
N GLY A 72 12.87 -4.79 -11.01
CA GLY A 72 11.77 -5.06 -11.92
C GLY A 72 11.30 -6.51 -11.77
N GLY A 73 10.02 -6.68 -11.40
CA GLY A 73 9.25 -7.90 -11.68
C GLY A 73 8.77 -8.70 -10.46
N GLY A 74 7.46 -8.61 -10.18
CA GLY A 74 6.66 -9.73 -9.68
C GLY A 74 6.36 -9.82 -8.18
N GLY A 75 5.15 -9.41 -7.79
CA GLY A 75 4.40 -10.05 -6.70
C GLY A 75 4.21 -9.28 -5.39
N GLY A 76 3.04 -8.65 -5.23
CA GLY A 76 2.38 -8.51 -3.92
C GLY A 76 2.39 -7.13 -3.25
N GLY A 77 1.33 -6.35 -3.54
CA GLY A 77 0.69 -5.46 -2.55
C GLY A 77 1.18 -4.01 -2.45
N GLY A 78 0.49 -3.10 -3.16
CA GLY A 78 0.47 -1.67 -2.85
C GLY A 78 0.90 -0.75 -4.00
N GLY A 79 -0.07 -0.39 -4.85
CA GLY A 79 -0.07 0.80 -5.72
C GLY A 79 1.27 1.24 -6.33
N GLY A 80 1.70 0.56 -7.40
CA GLY A 80 2.77 1.05 -8.26
C GLY A 80 2.21 1.99 -9.33
N ALA A 81 2.53 3.28 -9.23
CA ALA A 81 2.44 4.20 -10.36
C ALA A 81 3.41 3.74 -11.46
N ALA A 82 2.86 3.46 -12.64
CA ALA A 82 3.65 3.24 -13.84
C ALA A 82 4.27 4.56 -14.30
N SER A 83 5.59 4.61 -14.49
CA SER A 83 6.23 5.69 -15.23
C SER A 83 7.25 5.14 -16.24
N GLY A 84 7.16 5.70 -17.46
CA GLY A 84 8.06 5.50 -18.60
C GLY A 84 7.38 4.81 -19.77
N GLY A 85 7.15 5.41 -20.94
CA GLY A 85 7.46 6.74 -21.44
C GLY A 85 7.36 6.74 -22.99
N GLY A 86 6.88 7.85 -23.57
CA GLY A 86 7.16 8.26 -24.95
C GLY A 86 6.21 7.79 -26.06
N GLY A 87 5.47 8.72 -26.65
CA GLY A 87 4.79 8.52 -27.94
C GLY A 87 3.67 9.53 -28.17
N ALA A 88 3.98 10.58 -28.93
CA ALA A 88 3.08 11.67 -29.30
C ALA A 88 1.81 11.19 -30.03
N GLY A 89 0.72 11.94 -29.89
CA GLY A 89 -0.53 11.68 -30.62
C GLY A 89 -1.72 12.43 -30.07
N GLU A 90 -1.75 13.73 -30.33
CA GLU A 90 -2.91 14.62 -30.23
C GLU A 90 -4.17 14.00 -30.85
N SER A 91 -5.28 13.99 -30.12
CA SER A 91 -6.56 14.52 -30.63
C SER A 91 -7.61 14.55 -29.52
N ALA A 92 -8.18 15.73 -29.35
CA ALA A 92 -9.23 16.07 -28.42
C ALA A 92 -10.56 15.34 -28.72
N ALA A 93 -11.30 15.01 -27.66
CA ALA A 93 -12.76 15.03 -27.63
C ALA A 93 -13.25 15.04 -26.16
N ALA A 94 -13.75 16.18 -25.72
CA ALA A 94 -14.71 16.29 -24.61
C ALA A 94 -16.11 16.50 -25.22
N PRO A 95 -17.19 16.61 -24.45
CA PRO A 95 -17.74 15.71 -23.40
C PRO A 95 -19.22 15.35 -23.71
N LYS A 96 -19.83 14.36 -23.04
CA LYS A 96 -21.30 14.24 -22.94
C LYS A 96 -21.73 13.66 -21.58
N GLU A 97 -22.27 14.56 -20.77
CA GLU A 97 -23.51 14.49 -19.94
C GLU A 97 -24.40 13.25 -20.18
N ASP A 98 -24.88 12.56 -19.13
CA ASP A 98 -26.31 12.57 -18.70
C ASP A 98 -26.66 11.51 -17.61
N GLU A 99 -27.35 11.99 -16.57
CA GLU A 99 -28.53 11.46 -15.86
C GLU A 99 -28.67 10.07 -15.14
N LYS A 100 -29.17 10.23 -13.89
CA LYS A 100 -30.32 9.56 -13.23
C LYS A 100 -30.21 8.14 -12.63
N LYS A 101 -30.10 8.12 -11.30
CA LYS A 101 -31.15 7.71 -10.32
C LYS A 101 -31.90 6.40 -10.57
N LYS A 102 -31.70 5.39 -9.69
CA LYS A 102 -32.80 4.62 -9.08
C LYS A 102 -32.38 3.88 -7.80
N GLU A 103 -33.01 4.28 -6.70
CA GLU A 103 -33.28 3.45 -5.51
C GLU A 103 -34.20 2.27 -5.89
N GLU A 104 -34.06 1.13 -5.19
CA GLU A 104 -35.10 0.54 -4.33
C GLU A 104 -34.93 -1.00 -4.19
N SER A 105 -35.02 -1.41 -2.92
CA SER A 105 -35.25 -2.71 -2.28
C SER A 105 -35.58 -3.96 -3.11
N GLU A 106 -35.06 -5.11 -2.67
CA GLU A 106 -35.92 -6.24 -2.29
C GLU A 106 -35.19 -7.19 -1.32
N GLU A 107 -35.83 -7.40 -0.17
CA GLU A 107 -35.53 -8.41 0.84
C GLU A 107 -35.82 -9.80 0.26
N GLU A 108 -34.92 -10.76 0.45
CA GLU A 108 -35.32 -12.17 0.49
C GLU A 108 -34.79 -12.78 1.79
N GLU A 109 -35.73 -12.93 2.72
CA GLU A 109 -35.62 -13.72 3.94
C GLU A 109 -35.38 -15.20 3.59
N GLY A 110 -34.47 -15.86 4.30
CA GLY A 110 -34.50 -17.31 4.44
C GLY A 110 -33.15 -18.01 4.29
N ASP A 111 -32.70 -18.61 5.39
CA ASP A 111 -31.87 -19.82 5.39
C ASP A 111 -30.33 -19.69 5.22
N PHE A 112 -29.70 -18.80 5.99
CA PHE A 112 -28.32 -19.04 6.45
C PHE A 112 -28.24 -19.17 7.97
N GLY A 113 -29.09 -20.07 8.48
CA GLY A 113 -28.69 -21.11 9.43
C GLY A 113 -27.92 -20.65 10.66
N PHE A 114 -28.68 -20.13 11.62
CA PHE A 114 -28.38 -20.07 13.05
C PHE A 114 -28.21 -21.49 13.66
N ASP A 115 -27.28 -22.30 13.12
CA ASP A 115 -26.93 -23.63 13.65
C ASP A 115 -25.47 -23.98 13.35
N LEU A 116 -24.56 -23.04 13.64
CA LEU A 116 -23.10 -23.24 13.62
C LEU A 116 -22.54 -23.58 15.01
N PHE A 117 -23.39 -24.10 15.90
CA PHE A 117 -23.02 -24.60 17.23
C PHE A 117 -23.74 -25.92 17.58
N GLY A 118 -23.92 -26.79 16.57
CA GLY A 118 -24.30 -28.20 16.73
C GLY A 118 -23.08 -29.12 16.73
#